data_AF-K7SDD6-F1
#
_entry.id   AF-K7SDD6-F1
#
_cell.length_a   1.000
_cell.length_b   1.000
_cell.length_c   1.000
_cell.angle_alpha   90.00
_cell.angle_beta   90.00
_cell.angle_gamma   90.00
#
_symmetry.space_group_name_H-M   'P 1'
#
loop_
_entity.id
_entity.type
_entity.pdbx_description
1 polymer ?
#
loop_
_entity_poly.entity_id
_entity_poly.type
_entity_poly.pdbx_seq_one_letter_code
_entity_poly.pdbx_strand_id
1 'polypeptide(L)'
;MVLVRQWRYPVGEALLEIPAGKLDGKNEDPAHAALRELAEETPYTAAEVKLIHTFYTVPGFGDEKMYLYLAEHVQPNSVLAADEDEIIEPVLLNREQVRSALANNQIHDGKTLIALQYWLLYC
;
A
#
# COMPACT_ATOMS: atom_id res chain seq x y z
N MET A 1 6.80 -6.60 6.58
CA MET A 1 6.08 -5.65 5.70
C MET A 1 5.09 -6.44 4.88
N VAL A 2 3.82 -6.06 4.93
CA VAL A 2 2.77 -6.59 4.06
C VAL A 2 2.77 -5.73 2.79
N LEU A 3 2.94 -6.36 1.65
CA LEU A 3 2.96 -5.75 0.32
C LEU A 3 2.04 -6.56 -0.59
N VAL A 4 1.82 -6.03 -1.78
CA VAL A 4 1.11 -6.69 -2.86
C VAL A 4 1.90 -6.59 -4.15
N ARG A 5 1.80 -7.63 -4.98
CA ARG A 5 2.28 -7.59 -6.35
C ARG A 5 1.07 -7.42 -7.26
N GLN A 6 0.99 -6.28 -7.93
CA GLN A 6 -0.18 -5.89 -8.72
C GLN A 6 0.23 -5.57 -10.16
N TRP A 7 -0.55 -6.06 -11.13
CA TRP A 7 -0.36 -5.71 -12.54
C TRP A 7 -0.86 -4.28 -12.80
N ARG A 8 0.03 -3.40 -13.28
CA ARG A 8 -0.34 -2.02 -13.65
C ARG A 8 -0.35 -1.89 -15.17
N TYR A 9 -1.54 -1.92 -15.77
CA TYR A 9 -1.71 -1.81 -17.23
C TYR A 9 -1.00 -0.62 -17.88
N PRO A 10 -1.00 0.61 -17.31
CA PRO A 10 -0.29 1.73 -17.91
C PRO A 10 1.24 1.56 -17.94
N VAL A 11 1.78 0.76 -17.01
CA VAL A 11 3.23 0.49 -16.92
C VAL A 11 3.60 -0.77 -17.72
N GLY A 12 2.68 -1.73 -17.83
CA GLY A 12 2.89 -2.98 -18.56
C GLY A 12 3.69 -4.03 -17.79
N GLU A 13 3.76 -3.91 -16.46
CA GLU A 13 4.46 -4.84 -15.58
C GLU A 13 3.72 -5.01 -14.23
N ALA A 14 4.11 -6.05 -13.49
CA ALA A 14 3.67 -6.27 -12.12
C ALA A 14 4.61 -5.56 -11.14
N LEU A 15 4.08 -4.59 -10.40
CA LEU A 15 4.83 -3.82 -9.42
C LEU A 15 4.67 -4.39 -8.02
N LEU A 16 5.71 -4.25 -7.20
CA LEU A 16 5.61 -4.52 -5.77
C LEU A 16 5.23 -3.23 -5.06
N GLU A 17 4.09 -3.24 -4.40
CA GLU A 17 3.42 -2.06 -3.85
C GLU A 17 2.97 -2.28 -2.40
N ILE A 18 2.80 -1.20 -1.64
CA ILE A 18 1.93 -1.23 -0.46
C ILE A 18 0.46 -1.32 -0.89
N PRO A 19 -0.41 -1.94 -0.06
CA PRO A 19 -1.85 -1.93 -0.31
C PRO A 19 -2.39 -0.50 -0.40
N ALA A 20 -3.21 -0.21 -1.40
CA ALA A 20 -3.79 1.10 -1.62
C ALA A 20 -4.87 1.09 -2.70
N GLY A 21 -6.02 1.67 -2.38
CA GLY A 21 -7.05 1.97 -3.36
C GLY A 21 -7.70 3.34 -3.14
N LYS A 22 -8.86 3.52 -3.78
CA LYS A 22 -9.55 4.82 -3.83
C LYS A 22 -10.50 4.95 -2.63
N LEU A 23 -10.85 6.20 -2.34
CA LEU A 23 -11.94 6.45 -1.41
C LEU A 23 -13.28 6.09 -2.05
N ASP A 24 -14.10 5.36 -1.31
CA ASP A 24 -15.47 5.00 -1.67
C ASP A 24 -16.39 6.21 -1.49
N GLY A 25 -16.48 6.98 -2.57
CA GLY A 25 -17.25 8.22 -2.61
C GLY A 25 -16.55 9.38 -1.91
N LYS A 26 -17.27 10.50 -1.76
CA LYS A 26 -16.67 11.77 -1.36
C LYS A 26 -16.44 11.94 0.15
N ASN A 27 -17.06 11.08 0.96
CA ASN A 27 -17.14 11.27 2.41
C ASN A 27 -16.51 10.11 3.20
N GLU A 28 -15.88 9.13 2.53
CA GLU A 28 -15.16 8.09 3.26
C GLU A 28 -13.97 8.72 4.00
N ASP A 29 -13.81 8.33 5.27
CA ASP A 29 -12.62 8.68 6.04
C ASP A 29 -11.42 7.93 5.43
N PRO A 30 -10.33 8.61 5.02
CA PRO A 30 -9.16 7.94 4.47
C PRO A 30 -8.54 6.89 5.39
N ALA A 31 -8.73 6.99 6.71
CA ALA A 31 -8.31 5.95 7.64
C ALA A 31 -9.15 4.66 7.50
N HIS A 32 -10.46 4.78 7.29
CA HIS A 32 -11.33 3.63 7.02
C HIS A 32 -11.00 3.00 5.67
N ALA A 33 -10.75 3.81 4.64
CA ALA A 33 -10.29 3.32 3.34
C ALA A 33 -9.00 2.52 3.48
N ALA A 34 -7.99 3.05 4.19
CA ALA A 34 -6.71 2.34 4.38
C ALA A 34 -6.87 0.97 5.07
N LEU A 35 -7.78 0.86 6.05
CA LEU A 35 -8.09 -0.41 6.72
C LEU A 35 -8.84 -1.39 5.80
N ARG A 36 -9.80 -0.89 5.02
CA ARG A 36 -10.59 -1.65 4.06
C ARG A 36 -9.70 -2.21 2.95
N GLU A 37 -8.91 -1.36 2.30
CA GLU A 37 -8.00 -1.73 1.21
C GLU A 37 -6.94 -2.75 1.66
N LEU A 38 -6.38 -2.59 2.87
CA LEU A 38 -5.49 -3.61 3.45
C LEU A 38 -6.18 -4.98 3.53
N ALA A 39 -7.45 -5.00 3.95
CA ALA A 39 -8.22 -6.23 4.10
C ALA A 39 -8.69 -6.81 2.76
N GLU A 40 -9.00 -5.99 1.77
CA GLU A 40 -9.41 -6.43 0.42
C GLU A 40 -8.23 -7.00 -0.36
N GLU A 41 -7.09 -6.30 -0.37
CA GLU A 41 -5.93 -6.66 -1.20
C GLU A 41 -5.01 -7.70 -0.53
N THR A 42 -5.20 -7.97 0.77
CA THR A 42 -4.33 -8.89 1.52
C THR A 42 -5.10 -9.75 2.52
N PRO A 43 -4.52 -10.87 3.00
CA PRO A 43 -5.12 -11.70 4.05
C PRO A 43 -5.12 -11.04 5.44
N TYR A 44 -4.81 -9.74 5.56
CA TYR A 44 -4.55 -9.08 6.82
C TYR A 44 -5.56 -7.98 7.14
N THR A 45 -5.90 -7.84 8.42
CA THR A 45 -6.56 -6.64 8.94
C THR A 45 -5.62 -5.92 9.92
N ALA A 46 -5.93 -4.68 10.28
CA ALA A 46 -5.25 -3.92 11.32
C ALA A 46 -6.28 -3.35 12.31
N ALA A 47 -5.90 -3.21 13.58
CA ALA A 47 -6.81 -2.66 14.58
C ALA A 47 -6.94 -1.14 14.46
N GLU A 48 -5.85 -0.48 14.05
CA GLU A 48 -5.81 0.97 13.86
C GLU A 48 -4.74 1.37 12.84
N VAL A 49 -4.86 2.61 12.38
CA VAL A 49 -3.94 3.23 11.44
C VAL A 49 -3.53 4.62 11.91
N LYS A 50 -2.25 4.96 11.75
CA LYS A 50 -1.70 6.27 12.07
C LYS A 50 -1.26 7.00 10.80
N LEU A 51 -1.79 8.20 10.56
CA LEU A 51 -1.40 9.02 9.42
C LEU A 51 0.09 9.39 9.52
N ILE A 52 0.86 9.06 8.48
CA ILE A 52 2.28 9.42 8.34
C ILE A 52 2.39 10.70 7.53
N HIS A 53 1.87 10.68 6.29
CA HIS A 53 2.01 11.76 5.33
C HIS A 53 0.75 11.93 4.50
N THR A 54 0.59 13.14 3.96
CA THR A 54 -0.38 13.45 2.93
C THR A 54 0.35 14.15 1.79
N PHE A 55 0.23 13.65 0.57
CA PHE A 55 1.00 14.17 -0.56
C PHE A 55 0.24 14.03 -1.88
N TYR A 56 0.61 14.87 -2.85
CA TYR A 56 0.16 14.72 -4.23
C TYR A 56 1.13 13.82 -4.98
N THR A 57 0.62 12.91 -5.80
CA THR A 57 1.44 11.90 -6.49
C THR A 57 2.20 12.49 -7.67
N VAL A 58 1.54 13.36 -8.45
CA VAL A 58 2.10 13.95 -9.68
C VAL A 58 1.70 15.44 -9.84
N PRO A 59 2.14 16.33 -8.93
CA PRO A 59 1.82 17.75 -9.00
C PRO A 59 2.37 18.36 -10.29
N GLY A 60 1.48 18.74 -11.20
CA GLY A 60 1.80 19.17 -12.58
C GLY A 60 1.03 18.39 -13.65
N PHE A 61 0.50 17.22 -13.31
CA PHE A 61 -0.36 16.42 -14.18
C PHE A 61 -1.72 16.12 -13.55
N GLY A 62 -1.74 15.79 -12.25
CA GLY A 62 -2.96 15.40 -11.54
C GLY A 62 -3.10 16.06 -10.18
N ASP A 63 -4.33 16.06 -9.67
CA ASP A 63 -4.70 16.48 -8.32
C ASP A 63 -4.88 15.29 -7.36
N GLU A 64 -4.48 14.08 -7.79
CA GLU A 64 -4.52 12.88 -6.98
C GLU A 64 -3.71 13.08 -5.69
N LYS A 65 -4.41 12.93 -4.57
CA LYS A 65 -3.91 13.15 -3.23
C LYS A 65 -3.98 11.84 -2.45
N MET A 66 -2.83 11.39 -1.95
CA MET A 66 -2.71 10.19 -1.13
C MET A 66 -2.59 10.53 0.35
N TYR A 67 -3.19 9.66 1.18
CA TYR A 67 -3.04 9.64 2.63
C TYR A 67 -2.32 8.36 3.00
N LEU A 68 -1.07 8.48 3.45
CA LEU A 68 -0.23 7.33 3.78
C LEU A 68 -0.31 7.04 5.27
N TYR A 69 -0.67 5.81 5.62
CA TYR A 69 -0.87 5.35 6.99
C TYR A 69 0.13 4.25 7.40
N LEU A 70 0.48 4.21 8.68
CA LEU A 70 1.07 3.06 9.34
C LEU A 70 -0.05 2.21 9.93
N ALA A 71 -0.18 0.95 9.50
CA ALA A 71 -1.10 -0.01 10.10
C ALA A 71 -0.47 -0.65 11.35
N GLU A 72 -1.20 -0.64 12.47
CA GLU A 72 -0.76 -1.19 13.75
C GLU A 72 -1.64 -2.37 14.17
N HIS A 73 -1.05 -3.30 14.94
CA HIS A 73 -1.72 -4.51 15.41
C HIS A 73 -2.28 -5.40 14.27
N VAL A 74 -1.48 -5.61 13.23
CA VAL A 74 -1.85 -6.38 12.03
C VAL A 74 -2.07 -7.87 12.34
N GLN A 75 -3.15 -8.46 11.82
CA GLN A 75 -3.54 -9.86 12.04
C GLN A 75 -3.94 -10.57 10.73
N PRO A 76 -3.60 -11.86 10.53
CA PRO A 76 -3.92 -12.63 9.33
C PRO A 76 -5.34 -13.21 9.39
N ASN A 77 -6.36 -12.36 9.42
CA ASN A 77 -7.77 -12.74 9.59
C ASN A 77 -8.72 -12.04 8.61
N SER A 78 -8.19 -11.44 7.53
CA SER A 78 -9.09 -10.91 6.49
C SER A 78 -9.75 -12.05 5.74
N VAL A 79 -11.02 -11.85 5.41
CA VAL A 79 -11.83 -12.70 4.53
C VAL A 79 -12.39 -11.90 3.36
N LEU A 80 -12.01 -10.63 3.24
CA LEU A 80 -12.35 -9.80 2.09
C LEU A 80 -11.49 -10.19 0.89
N ALA A 81 -11.92 -9.76 -0.28
CA ALA A 81 -11.22 -10.00 -1.53
C ALA A 81 -11.21 -8.71 -2.34
N ALA A 82 -10.13 -8.51 -3.08
CA ALA A 82 -10.02 -7.45 -4.08
C ALA A 82 -11.11 -7.60 -5.16
N ASP A 83 -11.33 -6.52 -5.90
CA ASP A 83 -12.26 -6.52 -7.02
C ASP A 83 -11.87 -7.56 -8.09
N GLU A 84 -12.85 -8.11 -8.82
CA GLU A 84 -12.64 -9.16 -9.82
C GLU A 84 -11.65 -8.76 -10.94
N ASP A 85 -11.51 -7.46 -11.19
CA ASP A 85 -10.62 -6.89 -12.20
C ASP A 85 -9.18 -6.66 -11.69
N GLU A 86 -8.91 -6.89 -10.40
CA GLU A 86 -7.62 -6.66 -9.78
C GLU A 86 -6.81 -7.95 -9.64
N ILE A 87 -5.72 -8.04 -10.41
CA ILE A 87 -4.77 -9.15 -10.31
C ILE A 87 -3.73 -8.80 -9.26
N ILE A 88 -3.95 -9.28 -8.03
CA ILE A 88 -3.16 -8.95 -6.85
C ILE A 88 -2.65 -10.23 -6.17
N GLU A 89 -1.35 -10.27 -5.87
CA GLU A 89 -0.71 -11.33 -5.10
C GLU A 89 -0.10 -10.76 -3.80
N PRO A 90 -0.55 -11.18 -2.61
CA PRO A 90 0.04 -10.74 -1.34
C PRO A 90 1.49 -11.20 -1.19
N VAL A 91 2.38 -10.29 -0.76
CA VAL A 91 3.81 -10.55 -0.55
C VAL A 91 4.24 -10.11 0.84
N LEU A 92 4.90 -11.00 1.58
CA LEU A 92 5.52 -10.67 2.87
C LEU A 92 7.03 -10.54 2.71
N LEU A 93 7.55 -9.37 3.07
CA LEU A 93 8.98 -9.15 3.19
C LEU A 93 9.37 -8.87 4.63
N ASN A 94 10.40 -9.55 5.10
CA ASN A 94 11.10 -9.17 6.33
C ASN A 94 11.96 -7.91 6.08
N ARG A 95 12.55 -7.38 7.16
CA ARG A 95 13.29 -6.12 7.07
C ARG A 95 14.52 -6.18 6.16
N GLU A 96 15.23 -7.29 6.13
CA GLU A 96 16.41 -7.49 5.26
C GLU A 96 15.99 -7.60 3.79
N GLN A 97 14.91 -8.31 3.52
CA GLN A 97 14.34 -8.43 2.18
C GLN A 97 13.86 -7.07 1.65
N VAL A 98 13.24 -6.24 2.49
CA VAL A 98 12.89 -4.85 2.11
C VAL A 98 14.14 -4.05 1.74
N ARG A 99 15.20 -4.11 2.56
CA ARG A 99 16.47 -3.43 2.26
C ARG A 99 17.08 -3.93 0.95
N SER A 100 17.06 -5.23 0.73
CA SER A 100 17.55 -5.85 -0.52
C SER A 100 16.74 -5.37 -1.72
N ALA A 101 15.41 -5.34 -1.62
CA ALA A 101 14.53 -4.89 -2.70
C ALA A 101 14.78 -3.42 -3.08
N LEU A 102 14.98 -2.55 -2.08
CA LEU A 102 15.35 -1.15 -2.31
C LEU A 102 16.73 -1.02 -2.94
N ALA A 103 17.74 -1.73 -2.40
CA ALA A 103 19.12 -1.67 -2.89
C ALA A 103 19.29 -2.20 -4.33
N ASN A 104 18.47 -3.19 -4.70
CA ASN A 104 18.48 -3.80 -6.02
C ASN A 104 17.50 -3.13 -7.01
N ASN A 105 16.95 -1.95 -6.67
CA ASN A 105 16.01 -1.20 -7.51
C ASN A 105 14.81 -2.05 -7.98
N GLN A 106 14.17 -2.77 -7.05
CA GLN A 106 13.01 -3.64 -7.34
C GLN A 106 11.65 -2.99 -6.99
N ILE A 107 11.67 -1.76 -6.45
CA ILE A 107 10.47 -1.01 -6.06
C ILE A 107 10.35 0.20 -7.00
N HIS A 108 9.34 0.19 -7.86
CA HIS A 108 9.11 1.26 -8.85
C HIS A 108 7.89 2.14 -8.52
N ASP A 109 7.22 1.88 -7.40
CA ASP A 109 6.06 2.64 -6.95
C ASP A 109 6.43 3.68 -5.88
N GLY A 110 6.07 4.94 -6.13
CA GLY A 110 6.48 6.09 -5.33
C GLY A 110 5.95 6.07 -3.89
N LYS A 111 4.65 5.76 -3.70
CA LYS A 111 4.07 5.63 -2.34
C LYS A 111 4.75 4.52 -1.55
N THR A 112 5.12 3.42 -2.23
CA THR A 112 5.82 2.29 -1.63
C THR A 112 7.23 2.66 -1.22
N LEU A 113 7.99 3.37 -2.06
CA LEU A 113 9.30 3.89 -1.69
C LEU A 113 9.24 4.76 -0.42
N ILE A 114 8.29 5.68 -0.34
CA ILE A 114 8.09 6.55 0.84
C ILE A 114 7.78 5.71 2.08
N ALA A 115 6.82 4.78 1.97
CA ALA A 115 6.38 3.95 3.08
C ALA A 115 7.49 3.04 3.62
N LEU A 116 8.25 2.38 2.74
CA LEU A 116 9.34 1.49 3.12
C LEU A 116 10.49 2.26 3.79
N GLN A 117 10.83 3.45 3.28
CA GLN A 117 11.85 4.30 3.90
C GLN A 117 11.43 4.74 5.31
N TYR A 118 10.18 5.18 5.48
CA TYR A 118 9.65 5.52 6.80
C TYR A 118 9.69 4.32 7.75
N TRP A 119 9.19 3.16 7.32
CA TRP A 119 9.16 1.95 8.13
C TRP A 119 10.56 1.47 8.54
N LEU A 120 11.56 1.59 7.68
CA LEU A 120 12.94 1.21 8.00
C LEU A 120 13.61 2.16 9.01
N LEU A 121 13.22 3.44 9.03
CA LEU A 121 13.82 4.47 9.87
C LEU A 121 13.15 4.58 11.25
N TYR A 122 11.84 4.35 11.34
CA TYR A 122 11.05 4.72 12.51
C TYR A 122 10.26 3.57 13.16
N CYS A 123 10.19 2.41 12.52
CA CYS A 123 9.59 1.19 13.09
C CYS A 123 10.69 0.16 13.36
#